data_AF-A0A6S6TF72-F1
#
_entry.id   AF-A0A6S6TF72-F1
#
_cell.length_a   1.000
_cell.length_b   1.000
_cell.length_c   1.000
_cell.angle_alpha   90.00
_cell.angle_beta   90.00
_cell.angle_gamma   90.00
#
_symmetry.space_group_name_H-M   'P 1'
#
loop_
_entity.id
_entity.type
_entity.pdbx_description
1 polymer ?
#
loop_
_entity_poly.entity_id
_entity_poly.type
_entity_poly.pdbx_seq_one_letter_code
_entity_poly.pdbx_strand_id
1 'polypeptide(L)' 'MSELESIKVQTLKEKIAKLLAEYRVKHDELELAVEEWDIGEIHVALDDYTKEINKLKKEVHQLETA' A
#
# COMPACT_ATOMS: atom_id res chain seq x y z
N MET A 1 -21.48 -9.60 8.73
CA MET A 1 -21.01 -9.00 7.47
C MET A 1 -22.13 -8.86 6.45
N SER A 2 -22.48 -7.62 6.15
CA SER A 2 -23.48 -7.22 5.15
C SER A 2 -22.88 -7.26 3.73
N GLU A 3 -23.72 -7.34 2.69
CA GLU A 3 -23.26 -7.31 1.28
C GLU A 3 -22.40 -6.07 0.96
N LEU A 4 -22.79 -4.91 1.52
CA LEU A 4 -22.03 -3.66 1.44
C LEU A 4 -20.63 -3.74 2.08
N GLU A 5 -20.51 -4.43 3.21
CA GLU A 5 -19.23 -4.60 3.92
C GLU A 5 -18.31 -5.54 3.14
N SER A 6 -18.87 -6.58 2.53
CA SER A 6 -18.13 -7.49 1.65
C SER A 6 -17.56 -6.78 0.42
N ILE A 7 -18.36 -5.95 -0.25
CA ILE A 7 -17.90 -5.12 -1.39
C ILE A 7 -16.80 -4.15 -0.94
N LYS A 8 -16.96 -3.54 0.24
CA LYS A 8 -15.97 -2.62 0.80
C LYS A 8 -14.64 -3.33 1.09
N VAL A 9 -14.68 -4.49 1.72
CA VAL A 9 -13.49 -5.32 1.99
C VAL A 9 -12.78 -5.69 0.68
N GLN A 10 -13.53 -6.11 -0.34
CA GLN A 10 -12.97 -6.43 -1.65
C GLN A 10 -12.27 -5.21 -2.27
N THR A 11 -12.93 -4.06 -2.27
CA THR A 11 -12.38 -2.80 -2.79
C THR A 11 -11.08 -2.41 -2.06
N LEU A 12 -11.05 -2.54 -0.74
CA LEU A 12 -9.86 -2.26 0.07
C LEU A 12 -8.72 -3.23 -0.26
N LYS A 13 -9.01 -4.52 -0.45
CA LYS A 13 -8.03 -5.54 -0.87
C LYS A 13 -7.46 -5.23 -2.26
N GLU A 14 -8.29 -4.81 -3.20
CA GLU A 14 -7.85 -4.38 -4.53
C GLU A 14 -6.95 -3.13 -4.45
N LYS A 15 -7.31 -2.15 -3.61
CA LYS A 15 -6.48 -0.96 -3.35
C LYS A 15 -5.13 -1.34 -2.74
N ILE A 16 -5.10 -2.26 -1.78
CA ILE A 16 -3.85 -2.77 -1.19
C ILE A 16 -2.99 -3.44 -2.27
N ALA A 17 -3.58 -4.28 -3.13
CA ALA A 17 -2.85 -4.95 -4.20
C ALA A 17 -2.22 -3.94 -5.18
N LYS A 18 -2.96 -2.89 -5.53
CA LYS A 18 -2.44 -1.80 -6.38
C LYS A 18 -1.27 -1.07 -5.72
N LEU A 19 -1.41 -0.66 -4.46
CA LEU A 19 -0.33 0.02 -3.72
C LEU A 19 0.90 -0.88 -3.57
N LEU A 20 0.73 -2.19 -3.40
CA LEU A 20 1.86 -3.13 -3.36
C LEU A 20 2.57 -3.25 -4.71
N ALA A 21 1.85 -3.16 -5.83
CA ALA A 21 2.46 -3.12 -7.15
C ALA A 21 3.26 -1.82 -7.34
N GLU A 22 2.68 -0.67 -6.97
CA GLU A 22 3.36 0.62 -7.02
C GLU A 22 4.61 0.65 -6.12
N TYR A 23 4.52 0.09 -4.91
CA TYR A 23 5.65 -0.06 -3.99
C TYR A 23 6.79 -0.87 -4.63
N ARG A 24 6.48 -1.97 -5.33
CA ARG A 24 7.51 -2.78 -5.99
C ARG A 24 8.21 -2.00 -7.10
N VAL A 25 7.44 -1.31 -7.94
CA VAL A 25 8.03 -0.47 -9.00
C VAL A 25 8.94 0.60 -8.40
N LYS A 26 8.50 1.28 -7.32
CA LYS A 26 9.32 2.29 -6.64
C LYS A 26 10.55 1.69 -5.96
N HIS A 27 10.46 0.46 -5.46
CA HIS A 27 11.61 -0.23 -4.91
C HIS A 27 12.61 -0.61 -6.00
N ASP A 28 12.15 -1.07 -7.16
CA ASP A 28 13.01 -1.31 -8.32
C ASP A 28 13.69 -0.01 -8.79
N GLU A 29 12.98 1.12 -8.75
CA GLU A 29 13.58 2.45 -9.00
C GLU A 29 14.65 2.81 -7.98
N LEU A 30 14.47 2.47 -6.69
CA LEU A 30 15.48 2.67 -5.64
C LEU A 30 16.76 1.88 -5.94
N GLU A 31 16.63 0.63 -6.39
CA GLU A 31 17.78 -0.23 -6.71
C GLU A 31 18.58 0.29 -7.92
N LEU A 32 17.94 1.08 -8.79
CA LEU A 32 18.57 1.71 -9.95
C LEU A 32 19.06 3.14 -9.68
N ALA A 33 18.64 3.75 -8.57
CA ALA A 33 18.99 5.12 -8.23
C ALA A 33 20.46 5.23 -7.79
N VAL A 34 21.17 6.20 -8.36
CA VAL A 34 22.59 6.46 -8.08
C VAL A 34 22.83 7.79 -7.35
N GLU A 35 21.85 8.68 -7.36
CA GLU A 35 21.92 9.99 -6.72
C GLU A 35 21.27 9.94 -5.33
N GLU A 36 21.97 10.44 -4.31
CA GLU A 36 21.50 10.40 -2.91
C GLU A 36 20.18 11.16 -2.71
N TRP A 37 19.92 12.19 -3.51
CA TRP A 37 18.68 12.96 -3.44
C TRP A 37 17.48 12.16 -3.93
N ASP A 38 17.59 11.50 -5.10
CA ASP A 38 16.55 10.60 -5.62
C ASP A 38 16.29 9.42 -4.67
N ILE A 39 17.36 8.84 -4.10
CA ILE A 39 17.26 7.77 -3.09
C ILE A 39 16.41 8.24 -1.89
N GLY A 40 16.66 9.47 -1.42
CA GLY A 40 15.90 10.07 -0.31
C GLY A 40 14.41 10.22 -0.63
N GLU A 41 14.07 10.74 -1.80
CA GLU A 41 12.67 10.92 -2.23
C GLU A 41 11.97 9.57 -2.41
N ILE A 42 12.65 8.59 -2.99
CA ILE A 42 12.09 7.24 -3.18
C ILE A 42 11.87 6.57 -1.83
N HIS A 43 12.77 6.72 -0.86
CA HIS A 43 12.57 6.21 0.50
C HIS A 43 11.34 6.81 1.19
N VAL A 44 11.10 8.12 1.04
CA VAL A 44 9.90 8.78 1.58
C VAL A 44 8.64 8.19 0.94
N ALA A 45 8.63 8.03 -0.39
CA ALA A 45 7.50 7.44 -1.09
C ALA A 45 7.22 5.99 -0.62
N LEU A 46 8.26 5.16 -0.48
CA LEU A 46 8.13 3.78 0.01
C LEU A 46 7.58 3.70 1.44
N ASP A 47 7.98 4.63 2.32
CA ASP A 47 7.45 4.72 3.68
C ASP A 47 5.95 5.10 3.69
N ASP A 48 5.55 6.06 2.86
CA ASP A 48 4.15 6.47 2.71
C ASP A 48 3.27 5.34 2.16
N TYR A 49 3.74 4.60 1.15
CA TYR A 49 3.06 3.40 0.66
C TYR A 49 2.89 2.37 1.78
N THR A 50 3.94 2.13 2.58
CA THR A 50 3.90 1.17 3.68
C THR A 50 2.88 1.56 4.74
N LYS A 51 2.83 2.85 5.11
CA LYS A 51 1.85 3.40 6.06
C LYS A 51 0.42 3.22 5.56
N GLU A 52 0.14 3.56 4.31
CA GLU A 52 -1.20 3.44 3.73
C GLU A 52 -1.63 1.97 3.61
N ILE A 53 -0.74 1.08 3.14
CA ILE A 53 -1.02 -0.36 3.08
C ILE A 53 -1.38 -0.91 4.47
N ASN A 54 -0.62 -0.54 5.50
CA ASN A 54 -0.88 -0.99 6.87
C ASN A 54 -2.20 -0.45 7.43
N LYS A 55 -2.55 0.80 7.11
CA LYS A 55 -3.83 1.39 7.48
C LYS A 55 -5.00 0.64 6.82
N LEU A 56 -4.91 0.38 5.52
CA LEU A 56 -5.95 -0.35 4.78
C LEU A 56 -6.08 -1.79 5.27
N LYS A 57 -4.95 -2.47 5.56
CA LYS A 57 -4.97 -3.83 6.16
C LYS A 57 -5.68 -3.86 7.51
N LYS A 58 -5.45 -2.85 8.36
CA LYS A 58 -6.16 -2.72 9.64
C LYS A 58 -7.66 -2.51 9.42
N GLU A 59 -8.05 -1.66 8.46
CA GLU A 59 -9.46 -1.44 8.14
C GLU A 59 -10.14 -2.72 7.61
N VAL A 60 -9.47 -3.47 6.73
CA VAL A 60 -9.94 -4.78 6.27
C VAL A 60 -10.13 -5.73 7.44
N HIS A 61 -9.13 -5.86 8.32
CA HIS A 61 -9.20 -6.76 9.47
C HIS A 61 -10.34 -6.38 10.44
N GLN A 62 -10.55 -5.08 10.67
CA GLN A 62 -11.67 -4.59 11.48
C GLN A 62 -13.02 -4.93 10.86
N LEU A 63 -13.18 -4.75 9.55
CA LEU A 63 -14.43 -5.09 8.85
C LEU A 63 -14.67 -6.60 8.81
N GLU A 64 -13.62 -7.42 8.68
CA GLU A 64 -13.71 -8.89 8.68
C GLU A 64 -14.02 -9.48 10.07
N THR A 65 -13.69 -8.76 11.14
CA THR A 65 -13.91 -9.20 12.53
C THR A 65 -15.16 -8.56 13.16
N ALA A 66 -15.79 -7.59 12.49
CA ALA A 66 -17.03 -6.92 12.89
C ALA A 66 -18.29 -7.73 12.49
#